data_AF-A0A944UL29-F1
#
_entry.id   AF-A0A944UL29-F1
#
_cell.length_a   1.000
_cell.length_b   1.000
_cell.length_c   1.000
_cell.angle_alpha   90.00
_cell.angle_beta   90.00
_cell.angle_gamma   90.00
#
_symmetry.space_group_name_H-M   'P 1'
#
loop_
_entity.id
_entity.type
_entity.pdbx_description
1 polymer ?
#
loop_
_entity_poly.entity_id
_entity_poly.type
_entity_poly.pdbx_seq_one_letter_code
_entity_poly.pdbx_strand_id
1 'polypeptide(L)'
;MGYSGEINFDGLIGPTHNYAGLSQGNLASQKHLNQTSNPQAAALQGLDKMRIVMEQGIPQGLFLPHERPNLITLRGLGFGGTDEEVISRVAKQDPALLKNVYSASSMWAANAATFSPSIDSYDQTIHITPANLNTMFHRSIEPEFTKMQL
;
A
#
# COMPACT_ATOMS: atom_id res chain seq x y z
N MET A 1 -23.42 22.80 -0.45
CA MET A 1 -22.11 23.40 -0.13
C MET A 1 -21.08 22.30 -0.30
N GLY A 2 -20.16 22.41 -1.27
CA GLY A 2 -19.03 21.48 -1.38
C GLY A 2 -17.93 21.89 -0.39
N TYR A 3 -17.25 20.93 0.21
CA TYR A 3 -16.06 21.20 1.01
C TYR A 3 -14.95 21.73 0.10
N SER A 4 -14.27 22.81 0.52
CA SER A 4 -13.13 23.38 -0.18
C SER A 4 -12.00 23.53 0.84
N GLY A 5 -10.98 22.70 0.70
CA GLY A 5 -9.87 22.59 1.64
C GLY A 5 -9.11 21.28 1.45
N GLU A 6 -8.06 21.10 2.24
CA GLU A 6 -7.30 19.86 2.28
C GLU A 6 -8.11 18.74 2.96
N ILE A 7 -8.01 17.52 2.44
CA ILE A 7 -8.51 16.30 3.07
C ILE A 7 -7.34 15.34 3.17
N ASN A 8 -7.09 14.79 4.35
CA ASN A 8 -6.08 13.75 4.52
C ASN A 8 -6.66 12.39 4.16
N PHE A 9 -5.93 11.60 3.37
CA PHE A 9 -6.24 10.19 3.13
C PHE A 9 -5.07 9.33 3.60
N ASP A 10 -5.32 8.50 4.60
CA ASP A 10 -4.30 7.60 5.15
C ASP A 10 -4.49 6.17 4.65
N GLY A 11 -3.38 5.45 4.46
CA GLY A 11 -3.45 4.02 4.16
C GLY A 11 -3.60 3.20 5.44
N LEU A 12 -4.68 2.42 5.54
CA LEU A 12 -4.83 1.47 6.63
C LEU A 12 -3.80 0.35 6.49
N ILE A 13 -3.09 0.06 7.58
CA ILE A 13 -2.04 -0.96 7.61
C ILE A 13 -2.66 -2.34 7.44
N GLY A 14 -2.19 -3.11 6.45
CA GLY A 14 -2.67 -4.45 6.16
C GLY A 14 -2.19 -5.53 7.13
N PRO A 15 -2.90 -6.68 7.22
CA PRO A 15 -2.60 -7.75 8.16
C PRO A 15 -1.28 -8.47 7.89
N THR A 16 -0.70 -8.30 6.69
CA THR A 16 0.58 -8.90 6.29
C THR A 16 1.78 -7.98 6.54
N HIS A 17 1.60 -6.87 7.26
CA HIS A 17 2.68 -5.93 7.59
C HIS A 17 3.90 -6.66 8.17
N ASN A 18 5.06 -6.47 7.56
CA ASN A 18 6.30 -7.14 7.93
C ASN A 18 7.53 -6.31 7.55
N TYR A 19 8.70 -6.71 8.06
CA TYR A 19 9.97 -6.08 7.76
C TYR A 19 10.83 -6.94 6.83
N ALA A 20 10.49 -6.94 5.54
CA ALA A 20 11.17 -7.74 4.51
C ALA A 20 12.39 -7.08 3.85
N GLY A 21 12.72 -5.83 4.18
CA GLY A 21 13.91 -5.14 3.67
C GLY A 21 13.93 -4.91 2.15
N LEU A 22 12.76 -4.78 1.53
CA LEU A 22 12.58 -4.83 0.07
C LEU A 22 12.97 -3.56 -0.68
N SER A 23 13.07 -2.42 0.01
CA SER A 23 13.32 -1.12 -0.63
C SER A 23 14.79 -0.75 -0.58
N GLN A 24 15.53 -1.00 -1.66
CA GLN A 24 16.94 -0.58 -1.78
C GLN A 24 17.06 0.95 -1.67
N GLY A 25 18.01 1.42 -0.87
CA GLY A 25 18.19 2.86 -0.58
C GLY A 25 17.32 3.39 0.56
N ASN A 26 16.32 2.64 1.02
CA ASN A 26 15.61 2.96 2.27
C ASN A 26 16.36 2.33 3.45
N LEU A 27 17.11 3.16 4.17
CA LEU A 27 17.93 2.74 5.32
C LEU A 27 17.08 2.11 6.44
N ALA A 28 15.86 2.60 6.68
CA ALA A 28 14.98 2.03 7.70
C ALA A 28 14.49 0.63 7.31
N SER A 29 14.10 0.44 6.04
CA SER A 29 13.71 -0.88 5.49
C SER A 29 14.84 -1.89 5.66
N GLN A 30 16.08 -1.52 5.31
CA GLN A 30 17.25 -2.39 5.41
C GLN A 30 17.63 -2.69 6.86
N LYS A 31 17.62 -1.68 7.73
CA LYS A 31 18.01 -1.81 9.14
C LYS A 31 17.09 -2.75 9.93
N HIS A 32 15.80 -2.80 9.61
CA HIS A 32 14.82 -3.60 10.34
C HIS A 32 14.52 -4.96 9.67
N LEU A 33 15.27 -5.33 8.62
CA LEU A 33 15.10 -6.60 7.91
C LEU A 33 15.03 -7.78 8.88
N ASN A 34 14.03 -8.64 8.68
CA ASN A 34 13.76 -9.87 9.45
C ASN A 34 13.41 -9.65 10.93
N GLN A 35 13.16 -8.41 11.38
CA GLN A 35 12.57 -8.19 12.70
C GLN A 35 11.10 -8.65 12.71
N THR A 36 10.60 -9.01 13.89
CA THR A 36 9.20 -9.35 14.10
C THR A 36 8.34 -8.09 14.02
N SER A 37 7.28 -8.12 13.20
CA SER A 37 6.28 -7.06 13.13
C SER A 37 5.07 -7.37 14.02
N ASN A 38 4.27 -6.34 14.31
CA ASN A 38 2.96 -6.47 14.93
C ASN A 38 1.92 -5.73 14.07
N PRO A 39 1.29 -6.42 13.09
CA PRO A 39 0.34 -5.79 12.16
C PRO A 39 -0.84 -5.12 12.85
N GLN A 40 -1.38 -5.76 13.90
CA GLN A 40 -2.50 -5.20 14.66
C GLN A 40 -2.10 -3.90 15.36
N ALA A 41 -0.96 -3.89 16.07
CA ALA A 41 -0.48 -2.68 16.73
C ALA A 41 -0.18 -1.55 15.72
N ALA A 42 0.40 -1.88 14.55
CA ALA A 42 0.65 -0.90 13.49
C ALA A 42 -0.64 -0.30 12.93
N ALA A 43 -1.68 -1.12 12.71
CA ALA A 43 -3.00 -0.64 12.30
C ALA A 43 -3.64 0.27 13.36
N LEU A 44 -3.59 -0.13 14.63
CA LEU A 44 -4.12 0.68 15.75
C LEU A 44 -3.39 2.02 15.87
N GLN A 45 -2.07 2.05 15.73
CA GLN A 45 -1.29 3.30 15.71
C GLN A 45 -1.74 4.25 14.59
N GLY A 46 -1.98 3.72 13.38
CA GLY A 46 -2.50 4.50 12.26
C GLY A 46 -3.89 5.06 12.54
N LEU A 47 -4.80 4.22 13.06
CA LEU A 47 -6.16 4.63 13.42
C LEU A 47 -6.18 5.68 14.54
N ASP A 48 -5.33 5.53 15.56
CA ASP A 48 -5.19 6.52 16.62
C ASP A 48 -4.72 7.88 16.07
N LYS A 49 -3.76 7.88 15.15
CA LYS A 49 -3.35 9.11 14.44
C LYS A 49 -4.54 9.72 13.71
N MET A 50 -5.31 8.93 12.97
CA MET A 50 -6.45 9.42 12.18
C MET A 50 -7.51 10.05 13.09
N ARG A 51 -7.79 9.41 14.22
CA ARG A 51 -8.70 9.94 15.25
C ARG A 51 -8.22 11.29 15.79
N ILE A 52 -6.94 11.41 16.15
CA ILE A 52 -6.36 12.67 16.66
C ILE A 52 -6.49 13.79 15.62
N VAL A 53 -6.22 13.50 14.35
CA VAL A 53 -6.36 14.48 13.25
C VAL A 53 -7.81 14.92 13.09
N MET A 54 -8.76 14.00 13.14
CA MET A 54 -10.20 14.32 13.08
C MET A 54 -10.66 15.15 14.29
N GLU A 55 -10.12 14.90 15.48
CA GLU A 55 -10.39 15.69 16.69
C GLU A 55 -9.92 17.14 16.58
N GLN A 56 -8.96 17.43 15.69
CA GLN A 56 -8.55 18.81 15.35
C GLN A 56 -9.44 19.46 14.27
N GLY A 57 -10.50 18.77 13.81
CA GLY A 57 -11.42 19.27 12.79
C GLY A 57 -10.91 19.15 11.34
N ILE A 58 -9.82 18.40 11.11
CA ILE A 58 -9.27 18.17 9.77
C ILE A 58 -9.98 16.96 9.13
N PRO A 59 -10.59 17.09 7.94
CA PRO A 59 -11.23 15.96 7.28
C PRO A 59 -10.26 14.82 6.96
N GLN A 60 -10.71 13.60 7.19
CA GLN A 60 -9.92 12.39 7.09
C GLN A 60 -10.70 11.31 6.34
N GLY A 61 -10.11 10.81 5.24
CA GLY A 61 -10.48 9.58 4.56
C GLY A 61 -9.44 8.49 4.79
N LEU A 62 -9.71 7.28 4.28
CA LEU A 62 -8.76 6.16 4.37
C LEU A 62 -8.78 5.32 3.09
N PHE A 63 -7.62 4.77 2.74
CA PHE A 63 -7.48 3.69 1.76
C PHE A 63 -7.43 2.35 2.48
N LEU A 64 -8.16 1.38 1.96
CA LEU A 64 -8.14 0.00 2.42
C LEU A 64 -6.79 -0.66 2.09
N PRO A 65 -6.33 -1.59 2.94
CA PRO A 65 -5.17 -2.40 2.61
C PRO A 65 -5.47 -3.24 1.37
N HIS A 66 -4.43 -3.53 0.60
CA HIS A 66 -4.58 -4.35 -0.60
C HIS A 66 -4.64 -5.83 -0.22
N GLU A 67 -5.22 -6.65 -1.09
CA GLU A 67 -5.17 -8.11 -0.96
C GLU A 67 -3.72 -8.59 -0.96
N ARG A 68 -3.33 -9.31 0.10
CA ARG A 68 -1.99 -9.86 0.30
C ARG A 68 -2.12 -11.25 0.94
N PRO A 69 -1.43 -12.29 0.43
CA PRO A 69 -0.50 -12.26 -0.71
C PRO A 69 -1.18 -11.93 -2.04
N ASN A 70 -0.48 -11.23 -2.93
CA ASN A 70 -0.99 -10.98 -4.27
C ASN A 70 -0.88 -12.24 -5.15
N LEU A 71 -1.91 -13.08 -5.09
CA LEU A 71 -1.98 -14.34 -5.83
C LEU A 71 -2.08 -14.12 -7.34
N ILE A 72 -2.71 -13.02 -7.79
CA ILE A 72 -2.80 -12.67 -9.21
C ILE A 72 -1.40 -12.49 -9.81
N THR A 73 -0.50 -11.78 -9.11
CA THR A 73 0.90 -11.63 -9.52
C THR A 73 1.60 -12.98 -9.61
N LEU A 74 1.45 -13.85 -8.60
CA LEU A 74 2.08 -15.17 -8.60
C LEU A 74 1.59 -16.05 -9.77
N ARG A 75 0.29 -16.04 -10.03
CA ARG A 75 -0.30 -16.77 -11.17
C ARG A 75 0.19 -16.22 -12.51
N GLY A 76 0.31 -14.90 -12.64
CA GLY A 76 0.91 -14.24 -13.81
C GLY A 76 2.38 -14.60 -14.04
N LEU A 77 3.11 -14.98 -12.98
CA LEU A 77 4.49 -15.48 -13.04
C LEU A 77 4.58 -17.00 -13.27
N GLY A 78 3.45 -17.69 -13.50
CA GLY A 78 3.41 -19.11 -13.85
C GLY A 78 3.17 -20.07 -12.67
N PHE A 79 2.93 -19.58 -11.46
CA PHE A 79 2.57 -20.44 -10.33
C PHE A 79 1.09 -20.85 -10.40
N GLY A 80 0.82 -22.11 -10.76
CA GLY A 80 -0.53 -22.68 -10.80
C GLY A 80 -0.86 -23.60 -9.61
N GLY A 81 -2.14 -23.98 -9.49
CA GLY A 81 -2.68 -24.80 -8.38
C GLY A 81 -3.69 -24.05 -7.51
N THR A 82 -4.06 -24.64 -6.37
CA THR A 82 -4.82 -23.93 -5.32
C THR A 82 -3.98 -22.79 -4.73
N ASP A 83 -4.60 -21.88 -3.98
CA ASP A 83 -3.89 -20.75 -3.38
C ASP A 83 -2.77 -21.23 -2.42
N GLU A 84 -3.04 -22.28 -1.66
CA GLU A 84 -2.06 -22.92 -0.76
C GLU A 84 -0.91 -23.55 -1.54
N GLU A 85 -1.20 -24.21 -2.67
CA GLU A 85 -0.18 -24.80 -3.53
C GLU A 85 0.70 -23.72 -4.16
N VAL A 86 0.10 -22.63 -4.63
CA VAL A 86 0.81 -21.47 -5.19
C VAL A 86 1.76 -20.89 -4.15
N ILE A 87 1.26 -20.58 -2.96
CA ILE A 87 2.07 -20.03 -1.85
C ILE A 87 3.19 -21.00 -1.46
N SER A 88 2.88 -22.29 -1.29
CA SER A 88 3.85 -23.32 -0.89
C SER A 88 4.96 -23.51 -1.93
N ARG A 89 4.63 -23.47 -3.23
CA ARG A 89 5.62 -23.56 -4.31
C ARG A 89 6.55 -22.36 -4.32
N VAL A 90 6.00 -21.14 -4.25
CA VAL A 90 6.81 -19.91 -4.22
C VAL A 90 7.70 -19.90 -2.98
N ALA A 91 7.18 -20.29 -1.81
CA ALA A 91 7.96 -20.35 -0.58
C ALA A 91 9.18 -21.28 -0.68
N LYS A 92 9.11 -22.36 -1.48
CA LYS A 92 10.23 -23.29 -1.70
C LYS A 92 11.18 -22.84 -2.81
N GLN A 93 10.66 -22.23 -3.87
CA GLN A 93 11.43 -21.91 -5.07
C GLN A 93 12.06 -20.51 -5.00
N ASP A 94 11.30 -19.52 -4.51
CA ASP A 94 11.73 -18.13 -4.41
C ASP A 94 11.12 -17.43 -3.17
N PRO A 95 11.76 -17.60 -2.00
CA PRO A 95 11.35 -16.92 -0.78
C PRO A 95 11.41 -15.38 -0.87
N ALA A 96 12.24 -14.83 -1.76
CA ALA A 96 12.34 -13.37 -1.94
C ALA A 96 11.11 -12.83 -2.68
N LEU A 97 10.64 -13.52 -3.71
CA LEU A 97 9.37 -13.22 -4.37
C LEU A 97 8.19 -13.31 -3.40
N LEU A 98 8.18 -14.32 -2.52
CA LEU A 98 7.15 -14.46 -1.49
C LEU A 98 7.07 -13.19 -0.63
N LYS A 99 8.20 -12.70 -0.12
CA LYS A 99 8.25 -11.46 0.66
C LYS A 99 7.67 -10.26 -0.09
N ASN A 100 7.95 -10.16 -1.40
CA ASN A 100 7.43 -9.06 -2.21
C ASN A 100 5.90 -9.05 -2.30
N VAL A 101 5.28 -10.21 -2.58
CA VAL A 101 3.82 -10.28 -2.75
C VAL A 101 3.04 -10.23 -1.43
N TYR A 102 3.71 -10.35 -0.28
CA TYR A 102 3.13 -10.17 1.05
C TYR A 102 3.27 -8.76 1.62
N SER A 103 4.01 -7.86 0.95
CA SER A 103 4.30 -6.52 1.51
C SER A 103 3.02 -5.68 1.70
N ALA A 104 2.88 -5.07 2.87
CA ALA A 104 1.80 -4.12 3.18
C ALA A 104 2.15 -2.67 2.78
N SER A 105 3.00 -2.48 1.78
CA SER A 105 3.56 -1.18 1.37
C SER A 105 2.52 -0.16 0.89
N SER A 106 1.33 -0.60 0.47
CA SER A 106 0.25 0.30 0.09
C SER A 106 -0.29 1.15 1.25
N MET A 107 0.06 0.83 2.50
CA MET A 107 -0.21 1.69 3.66
C MET A 107 0.42 3.09 3.52
N TRP A 108 1.49 3.23 2.72
CA TRP A 108 2.10 4.52 2.40
C TRP A 108 1.32 5.23 1.28
N ALA A 109 0.13 5.72 1.64
CA ALA A 109 -0.80 6.42 0.74
C ALA A 109 -0.21 7.66 0.06
N ALA A 110 0.82 8.28 0.64
CA ALA A 110 1.55 9.39 0.02
C ALA A 110 2.19 9.04 -1.33
N ASN A 111 2.31 7.76 -1.66
CA ASN A 111 2.81 7.31 -2.96
C ASN A 111 1.71 6.72 -3.85
N ALA A 112 0.44 6.74 -3.43
CA ALA A 112 -0.65 6.12 -4.17
C ALA A 112 -0.90 6.81 -5.51
N ALA A 113 -0.93 8.13 -5.50
CA ALA A 113 -1.23 8.95 -6.67
C ALA A 113 -0.70 10.38 -6.52
N THR A 114 -0.67 11.10 -7.63
CA THR A 114 -0.54 12.56 -7.65
C THR A 114 -1.92 13.18 -7.80
N PHE A 115 -2.24 14.15 -6.95
CA PHE A 115 -3.50 14.88 -6.94
C PHE A 115 -3.31 16.27 -7.53
N SER A 116 -4.16 16.64 -8.49
CA SER A 116 -4.27 18.01 -9.01
C SER A 116 -5.64 18.57 -8.65
N PRO A 117 -5.72 19.59 -7.77
CA PRO A 117 -7.00 20.23 -7.44
C PRO A 117 -7.57 20.94 -8.66
N SER A 118 -8.89 21.16 -8.66
CA SER A 118 -9.60 21.84 -9.76
C SER A 118 -9.08 23.25 -10.04
N ILE A 119 -8.54 23.96 -9.05
CA ILE A 119 -7.98 25.30 -9.23
C ILE A 119 -6.70 25.31 -10.07
N ASP A 120 -6.00 24.17 -10.14
CA ASP A 120 -4.73 24.03 -10.85
C ASP A 120 -4.89 23.29 -12.21
N SER A 121 -6.09 22.81 -12.54
CA SER A 121 -6.37 22.06 -13.77
C SER A 121 -7.05 22.92 -14.84
N TYR A 122 -6.72 22.66 -16.11
CA TYR A 122 -7.25 23.42 -17.25
C TYR A 122 -8.78 23.30 -17.40
N ASP A 123 -9.33 22.12 -17.13
CA ASP A 123 -10.76 21.82 -17.22
C ASP A 123 -11.52 22.08 -15.91
N GLN A 124 -10.87 22.68 -14.93
CA GLN A 124 -11.42 22.99 -13.61
C GLN A 124 -12.00 21.75 -12.88
N THR A 125 -11.49 20.56 -13.21
CA THR A 125 -11.89 19.29 -12.60
C THR A 125 -10.75 18.74 -11.75
N ILE A 126 -11.07 17.94 -10.73
CA ILE A 126 -10.06 17.25 -9.93
C ILE A 126 -9.46 16.12 -10.78
N HIS A 127 -8.13 16.04 -10.85
CA HIS A 127 -7.43 14.93 -11.49
C HIS A 127 -6.62 14.16 -10.48
N ILE A 128 -6.72 12.83 -10.53
CA ILE A 128 -5.91 11.93 -9.71
C ILE A 128 -5.21 10.96 -10.64
N THR A 129 -3.87 10.96 -10.61
CA THR A 129 -3.05 10.07 -11.45
C THR A 129 -2.35 9.04 -10.57
N PRO A 130 -2.77 7.75 -10.61
CA PRO A 130 -2.10 6.69 -9.86
C PRO A 130 -0.61 6.58 -10.21
N ALA A 131 0.23 6.42 -9.19
CA ALA A 131 1.66 6.23 -9.40
C ALA A 131 1.95 4.76 -9.79
N ASN A 132 2.84 4.53 -10.77
CA ASN A 132 3.19 3.17 -11.20
C ASN A 132 4.12 2.43 -10.22
N LEU A 133 4.88 3.17 -9.40
CA LEU A 133 5.83 2.66 -8.40
C LEU A 133 6.83 1.63 -8.95
N ASN A 134 7.22 1.78 -10.22
CA ASN A 134 7.96 0.78 -11.00
C ASN A 134 9.33 0.38 -10.43
N THR A 135 9.94 1.20 -9.57
CA THR A 135 11.30 0.99 -9.08
C THR A 135 11.39 -0.19 -8.13
N MET A 136 10.32 -0.45 -7.37
CA MET A 136 10.29 -1.51 -6.35
C MET A 136 9.19 -2.51 -6.69
N PHE A 137 9.55 -3.76 -6.98
CA PHE A 137 8.60 -4.77 -7.47
C PHE A 137 7.38 -4.97 -6.55
N HIS A 138 7.57 -5.08 -5.23
CA HIS A 138 6.46 -5.18 -4.27
C HIS A 138 5.49 -4.00 -4.31
N ARG A 139 5.93 -2.85 -4.84
CA ARG A 139 5.10 -1.65 -5.01
C ARG A 139 4.50 -1.52 -6.39
N SER A 140 5.18 -2.01 -7.42
CA SER A 140 4.66 -1.97 -8.80
C SER A 140 3.41 -2.84 -9.01
N ILE A 141 3.03 -3.65 -8.01
CA ILE A 141 1.80 -4.45 -7.96
C ILE A 141 0.66 -3.77 -7.16
N GLU A 142 0.85 -2.52 -6.75
CA GLU A 142 -0.17 -1.67 -6.10
C GLU A 142 -1.16 -0.98 -7.08
N PRO A 143 -0.73 -0.45 -8.26
CA PRO A 143 -1.50 0.58 -8.98
C PRO A 143 -2.94 0.20 -9.37
N GLU A 144 -3.17 -1.03 -9.82
CA GLU A 144 -4.50 -1.47 -10.26
C GLU A 144 -5.53 -1.44 -9.13
N PHE A 145 -5.16 -1.90 -7.94
CA PHE A 145 -6.06 -1.85 -6.78
C PHE A 145 -6.17 -0.43 -6.24
N THR A 146 -5.09 0.36 -6.25
CA THR A 146 -5.14 1.78 -5.89
C THR A 146 -6.15 2.52 -6.75
N LYS A 147 -6.15 2.29 -8.06
CA LYS A 147 -7.09 2.93 -9.00
C LYS A 147 -8.55 2.61 -8.70
N MET A 148 -8.87 1.42 -8.19
CA MET A 148 -10.25 1.07 -7.81
C MET A 148 -10.75 1.82 -6.58
N GLN A 149 -9.85 2.40 -5.77
CA GLN A 149 -10.21 3.16 -4.56
C GLN A 149 -10.31 4.67 -4.81
N LEU A 150 -9.96 5.14 -6.00
CA LEU A 150 -9.94 6.55 -6.41
C LEU A 150 -11.17 6.88 -7.26
#